data_AF-A0A2D5B1J1-F1
#
_entry.id   AF-A0A2D5B1J1-F1
#
_cell.length_a   1.000
_cell.length_b   1.000
_cell.length_c   1.000
_cell.angle_alpha   90.00
_cell.angle_beta   90.00
_cell.angle_gamma   90.00
#
_symmetry.space_group_name_H-M   'P 1'
#
loop_
_entity.id
_entity.type
_entity.pdbx_description
1 polymer ?
#
loop_
_entity_poly.entity_id
_entity_poly.type
_entity_poly.pdbx_seq_one_letter_code
_entity_poly.pdbx_strand_id
1 'polypeptide(L)'
;MTLGASLTAGFGVGIEFASVFEALLTVDGEVESVVDVRFFLDPRGVGEKCMQRVLVLDPTLLCAIDFLFWFAYGDTEISGDGGDEVALRLDRLEQGFELLERCTAIVVVGDFPDMSSAEGHMLRRSQIPSPAALRALNERLQVWAGARDRVVVLPLSQRRELLRSTEGFRVGRVEIPAGSELLLADELHPSHEGQAAIALWIADLLVDAGLARVDEFRFDFEAVMDEWLARRESVIR
;
A
#
# COMPACT_ATOMS: atom_id res chain seq x y z
N MET A 1 5.23 -10.79 -3.43
CA MET A 1 4.55 -11.02 -2.14
C MET A 1 3.89 -9.74 -1.65
N THR A 2 2.75 -9.82 -0.97
CA THR A 2 2.09 -8.68 -0.31
C THR A 2 2.13 -8.78 1.21
N LEU A 3 2.23 -7.62 1.87
CA LEU A 3 2.29 -7.47 3.32
C LEU A 3 1.50 -6.22 3.75
N GLY A 4 0.69 -6.34 4.80
CA GLY A 4 -0.14 -5.24 5.29
C GLY A 4 -1.48 -5.75 5.79
N ALA A 5 -2.54 -4.94 5.65
CA ALA A 5 -3.84 -5.27 6.26
C ALA A 5 -5.09 -4.65 5.65
N SER A 6 -5.03 -3.42 5.18
CA SER A 6 -6.19 -2.62 4.77
C SER A 6 -6.33 -2.73 3.25
N LEU A 7 -5.63 -1.88 2.52
CA LEU A 7 -5.52 -1.95 1.06
C LEU A 7 -5.02 -3.33 0.63
N THR A 8 -3.94 -3.83 1.23
CA THR A 8 -3.32 -5.07 0.75
C THR A 8 -4.19 -6.31 1.02
N ALA A 9 -5.00 -6.31 2.07
CA ALA A 9 -5.95 -7.40 2.33
C ALA A 9 -7.29 -7.22 1.60
N GLY A 10 -7.45 -6.13 0.83
CA GLY A 10 -8.67 -5.88 0.08
C GLY A 10 -9.88 -5.57 0.94
N PHE A 11 -9.68 -4.85 2.04
CA PHE A 11 -10.75 -4.44 2.92
C PHE A 11 -11.85 -3.71 2.13
N GLY A 12 -13.11 -4.01 2.44
CA GLY A 12 -14.29 -3.44 1.76
C GLY A 12 -14.63 -4.07 0.41
N VAL A 13 -13.69 -4.75 -0.26
CA VAL A 13 -13.92 -5.36 -1.58
C VAL A 13 -13.76 -6.88 -1.63
N GLY A 14 -13.29 -7.48 -0.53
CA GLY A 14 -13.31 -8.91 -0.26
C GLY A 14 -12.23 -9.73 -0.96
N ILE A 15 -11.23 -9.08 -1.57
CA ILE A 15 -10.18 -9.73 -2.37
C ILE A 15 -8.86 -9.03 -2.20
N GLU A 16 -7.85 -9.82 -1.87
CA GLU A 16 -6.50 -9.35 -1.57
C GLU A 16 -5.78 -8.80 -2.79
N PHE A 17 -4.95 -7.79 -2.53
CA PHE A 17 -4.14 -7.10 -3.53
C PHE A 17 -3.17 -8.03 -4.28
N ALA A 18 -2.79 -9.15 -3.67
CA ALA A 18 -1.97 -10.17 -4.33
C ALA A 18 -2.59 -10.65 -5.65
N SER A 19 -3.91 -10.87 -5.65
CA SER A 19 -4.62 -11.38 -6.83
C SER A 19 -4.71 -10.37 -7.97
N VAL A 20 -4.85 -9.07 -7.66
CA VAL A 20 -4.80 -8.04 -8.70
C VAL A 20 -3.38 -7.95 -9.23
N PHE A 21 -2.36 -7.97 -8.36
CA PHE A 21 -0.96 -7.87 -8.75
C PHE A 21 -0.55 -9.03 -9.67
N GLU A 22 -1.04 -10.24 -9.39
CA GLU A 22 -0.84 -11.42 -10.22
C GLU A 22 -1.45 -11.26 -11.63
N ALA A 23 -2.61 -10.61 -11.74
CA ALA A 23 -3.25 -10.33 -13.03
C ALA A 23 -2.48 -9.33 -13.91
N LEU A 24 -1.54 -8.56 -13.34
CA LEU A 24 -0.63 -7.72 -14.13
C LEU A 24 0.53 -8.51 -14.73
N LEU A 25 0.93 -9.62 -14.14
CA LEU A 25 2.14 -10.32 -14.54
C LEU A 25 1.96 -10.95 -15.93
N THR A 26 2.91 -10.69 -16.81
CA THR A 26 3.02 -11.32 -18.15
C THR A 26 4.07 -12.43 -18.19
N VAL A 27 4.79 -12.59 -17.09
CA VAL A 27 5.81 -13.63 -16.87
C VAL A 27 5.34 -14.57 -15.76
N ASP A 28 5.86 -15.79 -15.77
CA ASP A 28 5.60 -16.75 -14.69
C ASP A 28 6.16 -16.20 -13.37
N GLY A 29 5.30 -16.12 -12.36
CA GLY A 29 5.65 -15.66 -11.02
C GLY A 29 4.55 -15.98 -10.02
N GLU A 30 4.93 -16.39 -8.82
CA GLU A 30 4.00 -16.68 -7.74
C GLU A 30 3.80 -15.42 -6.87
N VAL A 31 2.54 -15.04 -6.65
CA VAL A 31 2.19 -13.91 -5.79
C VAL A 31 1.57 -14.39 -4.49
N GLU A 32 2.42 -14.56 -3.49
CA GLU A 32 2.01 -14.94 -2.14
C GLU A 32 1.57 -13.75 -1.29
N SER A 33 0.73 -14.02 -0.29
CA SER A 33 0.18 -13.02 0.63
C SER A 33 0.41 -13.41 2.09
N VAL A 34 0.92 -12.46 2.87
CA VAL A 34 1.09 -12.59 4.33
C VAL A 34 0.36 -11.50 5.11
N VAL A 35 -0.70 -10.95 4.50
CA VAL A 35 -1.54 -9.91 5.10
C VAL A 35 -2.24 -10.42 6.37
N ASP A 36 -2.46 -9.50 7.32
CA ASP A 36 -3.24 -9.80 8.53
C ASP A 36 -4.07 -8.58 8.89
N VAL A 37 -5.40 -8.68 8.72
CA VAL A 37 -6.33 -7.59 9.01
C VAL A 37 -6.28 -7.11 10.46
N ARG A 38 -5.68 -7.86 11.40
CA ARG A 38 -5.51 -7.42 12.79
C ARG A 38 -4.31 -6.49 12.99
N PHE A 39 -3.46 -6.33 11.97
CA PHE A 39 -2.26 -5.53 12.05
C PHE A 39 -2.52 -4.08 12.44
N PHE A 40 -3.67 -3.49 12.06
CA PHE A 40 -4.00 -2.12 12.48
C PHE A 40 -4.19 -1.97 14.01
N LEU A 41 -4.46 -3.07 14.74
CA LEU A 41 -4.63 -3.06 16.19
C LEU A 41 -3.30 -3.13 16.94
N ASP A 42 -2.32 -3.84 16.40
CA ASP A 42 -0.97 -4.00 16.97
C ASP A 42 0.06 -4.10 15.83
N PRO A 43 0.43 -2.96 15.20
CA PRO A 43 1.33 -2.94 14.05
C PRO A 43 2.68 -3.57 14.37
N ARG A 44 3.17 -3.40 15.61
CA ARG A 44 4.46 -3.95 16.03
C ARG A 44 4.40 -5.47 16.19
N GLY A 45 3.50 -5.98 17.02
CA GLY A 45 3.44 -7.40 17.35
C GLY A 45 2.94 -8.27 16.20
N VAL A 46 1.96 -7.79 15.42
CA VAL A 46 1.49 -8.47 14.21
C VAL A 46 2.52 -8.32 13.08
N GLY A 47 3.13 -7.14 12.93
CA GLY A 47 4.17 -6.89 11.93
C GLY A 47 5.37 -7.80 12.05
N GLU A 48 5.85 -8.02 13.28
CA GLU A 48 6.93 -8.96 13.56
C GLU A 48 6.59 -10.38 13.05
N LYS A 49 5.37 -10.86 13.32
CA LYS A 49 4.92 -12.19 12.88
C LYS A 49 4.78 -12.28 11.37
N CYS A 50 4.23 -11.26 10.73
CA CYS A 50 4.13 -11.22 9.27
C CYS A 50 5.53 -11.19 8.63
N MET A 51 6.45 -10.37 9.17
CA MET A 51 7.83 -10.32 8.67
C MET A 51 8.58 -11.64 8.85
N GLN A 52 8.35 -12.40 9.93
CA GLN A 52 8.91 -13.74 10.06
C GLN A 52 8.48 -14.66 8.91
N ARG A 53 7.22 -14.55 8.44
CA ARG A 53 6.75 -15.29 7.26
C ARG A 53 7.41 -14.79 5.98
N VAL A 54 7.55 -13.48 5.80
CA VAL A 54 8.27 -12.88 4.66
C VAL A 54 9.68 -13.45 4.57
N LEU A 55 10.42 -13.48 5.68
CA LEU A 55 11.81 -13.95 5.71
C LEU A 55 11.93 -15.46 5.41
N VAL A 56 10.93 -16.25 5.79
CA VAL A 56 10.91 -17.69 5.48
C VAL A 56 10.64 -17.94 3.99
N LEU A 57 9.79 -17.12 3.39
CA LEU A 57 9.37 -17.26 2.00
C LEU A 57 10.31 -16.55 1.01
N ASP A 58 11.23 -15.70 1.51
CA ASP A 58 12.31 -15.05 0.77
C ASP A 58 11.89 -14.47 -0.61
N PRO A 59 10.91 -13.54 -0.65
CA PRO A 59 10.42 -13.02 -1.92
C PRO A 59 11.46 -12.15 -2.62
N THR A 60 11.38 -12.05 -3.95
CA THR A 60 12.19 -11.09 -4.73
C THR A 60 11.59 -9.68 -4.70
N LEU A 61 10.27 -9.57 -4.54
CA LEU A 61 9.50 -8.33 -4.44
C LEU A 61 8.50 -8.42 -3.28
N LEU A 62 8.53 -7.42 -2.41
CA LEU A 62 7.61 -7.21 -1.30
C LEU A 62 6.81 -5.92 -1.49
N CYS A 63 5.51 -6.05 -1.73
CA CYS A 63 4.55 -4.96 -1.77
C CYS A 63 3.96 -4.74 -0.37
N ALA A 64 4.53 -3.79 0.38
CA ALA A 64 4.17 -3.42 1.75
C ALA A 64 3.46 -2.04 1.81
N ILE A 65 2.45 -1.87 0.94
CA ILE A 65 1.90 -0.56 0.56
C ILE A 65 1.33 0.21 1.75
N ASP A 66 0.53 -0.45 2.58
CA ASP A 66 -0.13 0.12 3.76
C ASP A 66 0.48 -0.41 5.07
N PHE A 67 1.64 -1.08 5.00
CA PHE A 67 2.31 -1.60 6.19
C PHE A 67 2.78 -0.45 7.10
N LEU A 68 3.50 0.52 6.55
CA LEU A 68 3.95 1.69 7.32
C LEU A 68 2.80 2.62 7.71
N PHE A 69 1.70 2.61 6.95
CA PHE A 69 0.52 3.42 7.24
C PHE A 69 0.05 3.19 8.68
N TRP A 70 -0.05 1.93 9.13
CA TRP A 70 -0.55 1.64 10.48
C TRP A 70 0.43 1.96 11.61
N PHE A 71 1.73 2.06 11.34
CA PHE A 71 2.68 2.64 12.30
C PHE A 71 2.45 4.14 12.46
N ALA A 72 2.16 4.83 11.36
CA ALA A 72 1.91 6.27 11.35
C ALA A 72 0.52 6.66 11.86
N TYR A 73 -0.53 5.89 11.52
CA TYR A 73 -1.95 6.16 11.79
C TYR A 73 -2.51 5.38 12.99
N GLY A 74 -1.70 4.55 13.65
CA GLY A 74 -2.10 3.85 14.88
C GLY A 74 -2.62 4.82 15.94
N ASP A 75 -3.63 4.41 16.70
CA ASP A 75 -4.32 5.26 17.68
C ASP A 75 -3.35 5.78 18.74
N THR A 76 -3.24 7.12 18.88
CA THR A 76 -2.34 7.76 19.85
C THR A 76 -2.93 7.83 21.26
N GLU A 77 -4.25 7.69 21.42
CA GLU A 77 -4.89 7.65 22.74
C GLU A 77 -4.67 6.30 23.42
N ILE A 78 -4.69 5.20 22.65
CA ILE A 78 -4.45 3.85 23.15
C ILE A 78 -3.02 3.69 23.70
N SER A 79 -2.06 4.46 23.17
CA SER A 79 -0.69 4.50 23.70
C SER A 79 -0.58 5.05 25.11
N GLY A 80 -1.56 5.84 25.59
CA GLY A 80 -1.46 6.54 26.87
C GLY A 80 -0.47 7.71 26.89
N ASP A 81 0.00 8.15 25.72
CA ASP A 81 1.06 9.14 25.59
C ASP A 81 0.48 10.56 25.46
N GLY A 82 0.45 11.33 26.55
CA GLY A 82 0.13 12.76 26.55
C GLY A 82 1.27 13.65 26.03
N GLY A 83 2.04 13.17 25.06
CA GLY A 83 3.33 13.73 24.61
C GLY A 83 3.31 14.43 23.25
N ASP A 84 4.51 14.67 22.70
CA ASP A 84 4.70 15.22 21.36
C ASP A 84 4.28 14.19 20.29
N GLU A 85 3.16 14.46 19.62
CA GLU A 85 2.59 13.61 18.57
C GLU A 85 3.59 13.29 17.45
N VAL A 86 4.37 14.29 17.01
CA VAL A 86 5.30 14.13 15.89
C VAL A 86 6.39 13.14 16.28
N ALA A 87 6.97 13.31 17.48
CA ALA A 87 7.99 12.41 18.00
C ALA A 87 7.46 10.98 18.16
N LEU A 88 6.25 10.82 18.71
CA LEU A 88 5.62 9.51 18.89
C LEU A 88 5.43 8.76 17.57
N ARG A 89 4.84 9.42 16.56
CA ARG A 89 4.57 8.79 15.27
C ARG A 89 5.86 8.49 14.51
N LEU A 90 6.89 9.35 14.64
CA LEU A 90 8.22 9.08 14.07
C LEU A 90 8.88 7.85 14.73
N ASP A 91 8.82 7.72 16.05
CA ASP A 91 9.35 6.54 16.74
C ASP A 91 8.70 5.23 16.26
N ARG A 92 7.36 5.25 16.10
CA ARG A 92 6.64 4.11 15.51
C ARG A 92 7.06 3.84 14.07
N LEU A 93 7.27 4.88 13.28
CA LEU A 93 7.74 4.73 11.91
C LEU A 93 9.12 4.05 11.85
N GLU A 94 10.05 4.40 12.75
CA GLU A 94 11.35 3.72 12.85
C GLU A 94 11.18 2.22 13.15
N GLN A 95 10.25 1.85 14.04
CA GLN A 95 9.97 0.42 14.30
C GLN A 95 9.48 -0.30 13.04
N GLY A 96 8.68 0.35 12.21
CA GLY A 96 8.27 -0.16 10.90
C GLY A 96 9.46 -0.34 9.94
N PHE A 97 10.40 0.62 9.92
CA PHE A 97 11.62 0.51 9.13
C PHE A 97 12.51 -0.65 9.58
N GLU A 98 12.75 -0.80 10.88
CA GLU A 98 13.54 -1.91 11.44
C GLU A 98 13.00 -3.27 11.00
N LEU A 99 11.68 -3.42 10.93
CA LEU A 99 11.03 -4.63 10.44
C LEU A 99 11.31 -4.87 8.95
N LEU A 100 11.12 -3.86 8.10
CA LEU A 100 11.32 -3.98 6.65
C LEU A 100 12.80 -4.17 6.27
N GLU A 101 13.73 -3.59 7.03
CA GLU A 101 15.17 -3.67 6.78
C GLU A 101 15.74 -5.08 6.87
N ARG A 102 15.06 -5.99 7.57
CA ARG A 102 15.42 -7.40 7.66
C ARG A 102 15.25 -8.14 6.34
N CYS A 103 14.44 -7.61 5.43
CA CYS A 103 14.19 -8.17 4.11
C CYS A 103 15.22 -7.67 3.08
N THR A 104 15.70 -8.58 2.24
CA THR A 104 16.63 -8.29 1.13
C THR A 104 15.93 -8.03 -0.21
N ALA A 105 14.64 -8.31 -0.30
CA ALA A 105 13.81 -8.08 -1.48
C ALA A 105 13.79 -6.60 -1.92
N ILE A 106 13.34 -6.35 -3.14
CA ILE A 106 12.80 -5.03 -3.49
C ILE A 106 11.57 -4.78 -2.63
N VAL A 107 11.48 -3.61 -2.01
CA VAL A 107 10.37 -3.25 -1.13
C VAL A 107 9.64 -2.04 -1.68
N VAL A 108 8.34 -2.19 -1.90
CA VAL A 108 7.44 -1.10 -2.27
C VAL A 108 6.62 -0.71 -1.04
N VAL A 109 6.65 0.56 -0.66
CA VAL A 109 5.85 1.13 0.43
C VAL A 109 5.04 2.32 -0.05
N GLY A 110 3.86 2.53 0.51
CA GLY A 110 3.12 3.77 0.35
C GLY A 110 3.67 4.86 1.26
N ASP A 111 3.64 6.10 0.78
CA ASP A 111 3.79 7.26 1.64
C ASP A 111 2.49 7.57 2.42
N PHE A 112 2.45 8.69 3.14
CA PHE A 112 1.36 9.03 4.05
C PHE A 112 0.47 10.13 3.44
N PRO A 113 -0.62 9.78 2.73
CA PRO A 113 -1.62 10.74 2.32
C PRO A 113 -2.37 11.28 3.54
N ASP A 114 -2.97 12.47 3.42
CA ASP A 114 -3.94 12.96 4.40
C ASP A 114 -5.25 12.16 4.27
N MET A 115 -5.62 11.37 5.28
CA MET A 115 -6.87 10.59 5.29
C MET A 115 -7.94 11.18 6.22
N SER A 116 -7.93 12.50 6.47
CA SER A 116 -8.90 13.15 7.35
C SER A 116 -10.36 12.98 6.91
N SER A 117 -10.61 12.77 5.61
CA SER A 117 -11.94 12.49 5.05
C SER A 117 -12.56 11.18 5.56
N ALA A 118 -11.74 10.24 6.03
CA ALA A 118 -12.19 8.99 6.62
C ALA A 118 -12.53 9.13 8.12
N GLU A 119 -12.40 10.33 8.70
CA GLU A 119 -12.75 10.60 10.10
C GLU A 119 -14.24 10.31 10.34
N GLY A 120 -14.53 9.52 11.38
CA GLY A 120 -15.91 9.14 11.72
C GLY A 120 -16.48 8.04 10.83
N HIS A 121 -15.75 7.63 9.78
CA HIS A 121 -16.03 6.44 8.99
C HIS A 121 -15.10 5.30 9.46
N MET A 122 -13.87 5.28 8.94
CA MET A 122 -12.88 4.23 9.21
C MET A 122 -11.81 4.65 10.21
N LEU A 123 -11.59 5.95 10.38
CA LEU A 123 -10.56 6.50 11.28
C LEU A 123 -11.18 7.30 12.41
N ARG A 124 -10.59 7.18 13.60
CA ARG A 124 -10.83 8.09 14.72
C ARG A 124 -9.97 9.34 14.60
N ARG A 125 -10.39 10.43 15.24
CA ARG A 125 -9.61 11.67 15.26
C ARG A 125 -8.19 11.48 15.77
N SER A 126 -8.01 10.63 16.79
CA SER A 126 -6.71 10.29 17.39
C SER A 126 -5.78 9.52 16.44
N GLN A 127 -6.34 8.81 15.45
CA GLN A 127 -5.56 8.07 14.46
C GLN A 127 -4.99 8.99 13.38
N ILE A 128 -5.68 10.10 13.07
CA ILE A 128 -5.31 11.01 11.99
C ILE A 128 -4.13 11.90 12.41
N PRO A 129 -2.94 11.75 11.80
CA PRO A 129 -1.80 12.59 12.11
C PRO A 129 -2.08 14.06 11.80
N SER A 130 -1.58 14.96 12.64
CA SER A 130 -1.62 16.39 12.31
C SER A 130 -0.85 16.70 11.01
N PRO A 131 -1.12 17.82 10.32
CA PRO A 131 -0.36 18.21 9.13
C PRO A 131 1.15 18.31 9.36
N ALA A 132 1.57 18.68 10.57
CA ALA A 132 2.98 18.70 10.96
C ALA A 132 3.56 17.29 11.04
N ALA A 133 2.83 16.35 11.66
CA ALA A 133 3.23 14.95 11.71
C ALA A 133 3.27 14.31 10.31
N LEU A 134 2.27 14.55 9.44
CA LEU A 134 2.28 14.01 8.07
C LEU A 134 3.50 14.49 7.27
N ARG A 135 3.87 15.77 7.36
CA ARG A 135 5.08 16.28 6.71
C ARG A 135 6.33 15.57 7.24
N ALA A 136 6.48 15.51 8.57
CA ALA A 136 7.64 14.87 9.18
C ALA A 136 7.77 13.37 8.83
N LEU A 137 6.64 12.64 8.83
CA LEU A 137 6.58 11.23 8.44
C LEU A 137 7.01 11.03 6.99
N ASN A 138 6.46 11.82 6.06
CA ASN A 138 6.80 11.74 4.64
C ASN A 138 8.26 12.14 4.38
N GLU A 139 8.76 13.22 4.99
CA GLU A 139 10.17 13.62 4.89
C GLU A 139 11.10 12.50 5.39
N ARG A 140 10.77 11.91 6.54
CA ARG A 140 11.57 10.83 7.12
C ARG A 140 11.56 9.57 6.25
N LEU A 141 10.41 9.23 5.67
CA LEU A 141 10.28 8.12 4.72
C LEU A 141 11.13 8.33 3.48
N GLN A 142 11.13 9.52 2.90
CA GLN A 142 11.95 9.83 1.73
C GLN A 142 13.44 9.72 2.04
N VAL A 143 13.88 10.20 3.21
CA VAL A 143 15.27 10.04 3.67
C VAL A 143 15.63 8.56 3.86
N TRP A 144 14.74 7.76 4.45
CA TRP A 144 14.94 6.33 4.63
C TRP A 144 15.04 5.59 3.29
N ALA A 145 14.08 5.81 2.39
CA ALA A 145 14.03 5.16 1.09
C ALA A 145 15.20 5.59 0.20
N GLY A 146 15.53 6.88 0.15
CA GLY A 146 16.60 7.43 -0.70
C GLY A 146 18.02 6.95 -0.34
N ALA A 147 18.20 6.37 0.83
CA ALA A 147 19.46 5.72 1.22
C ALA A 147 19.55 4.24 0.79
N ARG A 148 18.54 3.72 0.07
CA ARG A 148 18.39 2.29 -0.25
C ARG A 148 17.88 2.11 -1.69
N ASP A 149 18.74 1.58 -2.57
CA ASP A 149 18.39 1.35 -3.98
C ASP A 149 17.27 0.32 -4.19
N ARG A 150 16.96 -0.49 -3.16
CA ARG A 150 15.92 -1.53 -3.20
C ARG A 150 14.55 -1.06 -2.71
N VAL A 151 14.40 0.19 -2.30
CA VAL A 151 13.14 0.71 -1.74
C VAL A 151 12.49 1.67 -2.73
N VAL A 152 11.24 1.40 -3.07
CA VAL A 152 10.41 2.25 -3.93
C VAL A 152 9.25 2.79 -3.11
N VAL A 153 9.05 4.11 -3.20
CA VAL A 153 7.92 4.77 -2.51
C VAL A 153 6.81 5.07 -3.53
N LEU A 154 5.63 4.52 -3.29
CA LEU A 154 4.40 4.86 -3.99
C LEU A 154 3.86 6.19 -3.44
N PRO A 155 3.77 7.27 -4.26
CA PRO A 155 3.42 8.60 -3.79
C PRO A 155 1.89 8.78 -3.65
N LEU A 156 1.28 8.05 -2.72
CA LEU A 156 -0.16 8.11 -2.42
C LEU A 156 -0.59 9.52 -1.98
N SER A 157 0.25 10.25 -1.25
CA SER A 157 0.00 11.62 -0.80
C SER A 157 -0.22 12.59 -1.95
N GLN A 158 0.46 12.37 -3.09
CA GLN A 158 0.32 13.17 -4.30
C GLN A 158 -0.82 12.66 -5.19
N ARG A 159 -1.20 11.38 -5.07
CA ARG A 159 -2.22 10.73 -5.91
C ARG A 159 -3.60 10.65 -5.26
N ARG A 160 -3.75 11.11 -4.02
CA ARG A 160 -5.01 11.08 -3.28
C ARG A 160 -6.17 11.70 -4.06
N GLU A 161 -5.97 12.87 -4.66
CA GLU A 161 -7.05 13.52 -5.42
C GLU A 161 -7.38 12.77 -6.72
N LEU A 162 -6.42 12.05 -7.31
CA LEU A 162 -6.71 11.16 -8.44
C LEU A 162 -7.59 9.99 -8.02
N LEU A 163 -7.36 9.43 -6.82
CA LEU A 163 -8.21 8.36 -6.27
C LEU A 163 -9.67 8.80 -6.02
N ARG A 164 -9.94 10.10 -5.90
CA ARG A 164 -11.30 10.64 -5.82
C ARG A 164 -11.87 11.10 -7.15
N SER A 165 -11.02 11.22 -8.16
CA SER A 165 -11.43 11.74 -9.46
C SER A 165 -12.32 10.72 -10.16
N THR A 166 -13.42 11.20 -10.74
CA THR A 166 -14.20 10.46 -11.73
C THR A 166 -13.84 10.86 -13.16
N GLU A 167 -12.98 11.87 -13.33
CA GLU A 167 -12.40 12.21 -14.63
C GLU A 167 -11.33 11.19 -15.00
N GLY A 168 -11.24 10.86 -16.29
CA GLY A 168 -10.17 10.01 -16.80
C GLY A 168 -8.82 10.73 -16.74
N PHE A 169 -7.76 10.02 -16.42
CA PHE A 169 -6.43 10.61 -16.27
C PHE A 169 -5.32 9.61 -16.62
N ARG A 170 -4.10 10.13 -16.78
CA ARG A 170 -2.90 9.33 -17.06
C ARG A 170 -1.79 9.63 -16.07
N VAL A 171 -1.18 8.58 -15.52
CA VAL A 171 0.02 8.64 -14.68
C VAL A 171 1.06 7.69 -15.27
N GLY A 172 2.15 8.26 -15.81
CA GLY A 172 3.21 7.46 -16.44
C GLY A 172 2.68 6.62 -17.61
N ARG A 173 2.85 5.29 -17.52
CA ARG A 173 2.31 4.34 -18.52
C ARG A 173 0.82 4.03 -18.34
N VAL A 174 0.25 4.40 -17.20
CA VAL A 174 -1.09 3.96 -16.77
C VAL A 174 -2.13 5.00 -17.16
N GLU A 175 -3.16 4.57 -17.88
CA GLU A 175 -4.33 5.36 -18.24
C GLU A 175 -5.55 4.79 -17.50
N ILE A 176 -6.26 5.67 -16.79
CA ILE A 176 -7.48 5.34 -16.06
C ILE A 176 -8.65 5.99 -16.79
N PRO A 177 -9.68 5.21 -17.19
CA PRO A 177 -10.81 5.75 -17.93
C PRO A 177 -11.69 6.65 -17.05
N ALA A 178 -12.40 7.56 -17.71
CA ALA A 178 -13.41 8.37 -17.02
C ALA A 178 -14.56 7.49 -16.52
N GLY A 179 -15.10 7.85 -15.36
CA GLY A 179 -16.17 7.09 -14.71
C GLY A 179 -15.69 5.95 -13.81
N SER A 180 -14.38 5.68 -13.73
CA SER A 180 -13.85 4.77 -12.71
C SER A 180 -14.06 5.33 -11.31
N GLU A 181 -14.47 4.46 -10.39
CA GLU A 181 -14.64 4.73 -8.97
C GLU A 181 -13.46 4.11 -8.24
N LEU A 182 -12.42 4.88 -7.92
CA LEU A 182 -11.17 4.31 -7.37
C LEU A 182 -11.15 4.20 -5.84
N LEU A 183 -12.07 4.87 -5.14
CA LEU A 183 -12.16 4.88 -3.69
C LEU A 183 -13.55 4.45 -3.25
N LEU A 184 -13.64 3.66 -2.18
CA LEU A 184 -14.91 3.34 -1.54
C LEU A 184 -15.49 4.57 -0.84
N ALA A 185 -16.79 4.53 -0.57
CA ALA A 185 -17.52 5.57 0.16
C ALA A 185 -17.03 5.80 1.60
N ASP A 186 -16.12 4.97 2.09
CA ASP A 186 -15.50 5.11 3.40
C ASP A 186 -14.28 6.05 3.42
N GLU A 187 -13.93 6.61 2.25
CA GLU A 187 -12.90 7.61 2.05
C GLU A 187 -11.47 7.16 2.43
N LEU A 188 -11.26 5.86 2.59
CA LEU A 188 -9.98 5.27 2.97
C LEU A 188 -9.55 4.14 2.03
N HIS A 189 -10.45 3.21 1.75
CA HIS A 189 -10.10 1.97 1.06
C HIS A 189 -10.31 2.10 -0.45
N PRO A 190 -9.38 1.61 -1.28
CA PRO A 190 -9.60 1.57 -2.71
C PRO A 190 -10.66 0.54 -3.09
N SER A 191 -11.40 0.84 -4.15
CA SER A 191 -12.32 -0.11 -4.80
C SER A 191 -11.55 -1.22 -5.54
N HIS A 192 -12.26 -2.08 -6.28
CA HIS A 192 -11.62 -2.99 -7.24
C HIS A 192 -10.77 -2.21 -8.27
N GLU A 193 -11.35 -1.18 -8.89
CA GLU A 193 -10.66 -0.32 -9.85
C GLU A 193 -9.49 0.44 -9.21
N GLY A 194 -9.66 0.89 -7.96
CA GLY A 194 -8.60 1.53 -7.19
C GLY A 194 -7.41 0.60 -6.93
N GLN A 195 -7.67 -0.67 -6.60
CA GLN A 195 -6.62 -1.66 -6.43
C GLN A 195 -5.85 -1.91 -7.73
N ALA A 196 -6.55 -2.02 -8.87
CA ALA A 196 -5.93 -2.16 -10.19
C ALA A 196 -5.07 -0.93 -10.54
N ALA A 197 -5.58 0.28 -10.32
CA ALA A 197 -4.84 1.51 -10.55
C ALA A 197 -3.55 1.56 -9.71
N ILE A 198 -3.64 1.23 -8.43
CA ILE A 198 -2.47 1.18 -7.53
C ILE A 198 -1.46 0.10 -7.96
N ALA A 199 -1.92 -1.07 -8.39
CA ALA A 199 -1.03 -2.14 -8.85
C ALA A 199 -0.29 -1.76 -10.14
N LEU A 200 -0.99 -1.15 -11.10
CA LEU A 200 -0.41 -0.61 -12.33
C LEU A 200 0.62 0.49 -12.04
N TRP A 201 0.30 1.37 -11.10
CA TRP A 201 1.21 2.40 -10.62
C TRP A 201 2.48 1.85 -9.97
N ILE A 202 2.39 0.73 -9.25
CA ILE A 202 3.56 0.07 -8.68
C ILE A 202 4.42 -0.54 -9.80
N ALA A 203 3.81 -1.23 -10.76
CA ALA A 203 4.52 -1.75 -11.93
C ALA A 203 5.26 -0.64 -12.69
N ASP A 204 4.61 0.51 -12.89
CA ASP A 204 5.20 1.67 -13.58
C ASP A 204 6.41 2.22 -12.81
N LEU A 205 6.31 2.35 -11.48
CA LEU A 205 7.40 2.79 -10.61
C LEU A 205 8.58 1.82 -10.59
N LEU A 206 8.31 0.50 -10.57
CA LEU A 206 9.37 -0.51 -10.61
C LEU A 206 10.13 -0.47 -11.93
N VAL A 207 9.43 -0.28 -13.05
CA VAL A 207 10.04 -0.13 -14.38
C VAL A 207 10.84 1.16 -14.47
N ASP A 208 10.31 2.29 -14.00
CA ASP A 208 11.02 3.58 -14.04
C ASP A 208 12.26 3.60 -13.13
N ALA A 209 12.23 2.85 -12.02
CA ALA A 209 13.39 2.65 -11.15
C ALA A 209 14.44 1.69 -11.73
N GLY A 210 14.17 1.03 -12.86
CA GLY A 210 15.05 0.02 -13.45
C GLY A 210 15.11 -1.28 -12.65
N LEU A 211 14.12 -1.52 -11.79
CA LEU A 211 14.02 -2.70 -10.91
C LEU A 211 13.19 -3.83 -11.52
N ALA A 212 12.50 -3.56 -12.63
CA ALA A 212 11.76 -4.53 -13.41
C ALA A 212 11.74 -4.13 -14.89
N ARG A 213 11.40 -5.06 -15.78
CA ARG A 213 11.29 -4.78 -17.21
C ARG A 213 9.84 -4.49 -17.60
N VAL A 214 9.66 -3.65 -18.62
CA VAL A 214 8.32 -3.28 -19.11
C VAL A 214 7.51 -4.49 -19.60
N ASP A 215 8.17 -5.52 -20.12
CA ASP A 215 7.54 -6.74 -20.63
C ASP A 215 7.20 -7.77 -19.54
N GLU A 216 7.46 -7.45 -18.27
CA GLU A 216 7.05 -8.26 -17.10
C GLU A 216 5.65 -7.90 -16.59
N PHE A 217 5.08 -6.78 -17.07
CA PHE A 217 3.77 -6.31 -16.67
C PHE A 217 2.88 -5.92 -17.85
N ARG A 218 1.58 -6.11 -17.66
CA ARG A 218 0.52 -5.49 -18.45
C ARG A 218 0.24 -4.09 -17.92
N PHE A 219 0.26 -3.09 -18.80
CA PHE A 219 -0.03 -1.68 -18.48
C PHE A 219 -1.41 -1.20 -18.95
N ASP A 220 -2.26 -2.13 -19.37
CA ASP A 220 -3.62 -1.86 -19.84
C ASP A 220 -4.62 -2.08 -18.70
N PHE A 221 -5.31 -1.02 -18.30
CA PHE A 221 -6.21 -1.04 -17.14
C PHE A 221 -7.39 -1.99 -17.33
N GLU A 222 -8.07 -1.93 -18.47
CA GLU A 222 -9.24 -2.77 -18.76
C GLU A 222 -8.84 -4.24 -18.85
N ALA A 223 -7.73 -4.55 -19.52
CA ALA A 223 -7.25 -5.93 -19.65
C ALA A 223 -6.71 -6.51 -18.33
N VAL A 224 -6.22 -5.69 -17.39
CA VAL A 224 -5.92 -6.14 -16.01
C VAL A 224 -7.21 -6.44 -15.25
N MET A 225 -8.21 -5.56 -15.36
CA MET A 225 -9.51 -5.76 -14.71
C MET A 225 -10.21 -7.02 -15.23
N ASP A 226 -10.23 -7.24 -16.55
CA ASP A 226 -10.85 -8.42 -17.18
C ASP A 226 -10.17 -9.73 -16.73
N GLU A 227 -8.85 -9.77 -16.77
CA GLU A 227 -8.06 -10.91 -16.31
C GLU A 227 -8.33 -11.21 -14.84
N TRP A 228 -8.32 -10.17 -14.01
CA TRP A 228 -8.56 -10.32 -12.58
C TRP A 228 -9.98 -10.84 -12.29
N LEU A 229 -11.00 -10.28 -12.95
CA LEU A 229 -12.39 -10.75 -12.82
C LEU A 229 -12.55 -12.20 -13.29
N ALA A 230 -11.93 -12.59 -14.40
CA ALA A 230 -11.96 -13.97 -14.89
C ALA A 230 -11.33 -14.95 -13.89
N ARG A 231 -10.19 -14.59 -13.28
CA ARG A 231 -9.54 -15.39 -12.23
C ARG A 231 -10.43 -15.56 -11.01
N ARG A 232 -11.15 -14.51 -10.58
CA ARG A 232 -12.09 -14.58 -9.45
C ARG A 232 -13.19 -15.61 -9.68
N GLU A 233 -13.77 -15.64 -10.87
CA GLU A 233 -14.85 -16.59 -11.19
C GLU A 233 -14.37 -18.05 -11.16
N SER A 234 -13.10 -18.28 -11.50
CA SER A 234 -12.51 -19.63 -11.50
C SER A 234 -12.27 -20.21 -10.11
N VAL A 235 -12.09 -19.36 -9.09
CA VAL A 235 -11.85 -19.77 -7.69
C VAL A 235 -13.17 -20.08 -6.94
N ILE A 236 -14.31 -19.59 -7.45
CA ILE A 236 -15.63 -19.75 -6.83
C ILE A 236 -16.39 -20.99 -7.34
N ARG A 237 -15.90 -21.64 -8.40
CA ARG A 237 -16.47 -22.88 -8.97
C ARG A 237 -15.78 -24.13 -8.46
#